data_AF-A0A359EKB5-F1
#
_entry.id   AF-A0A359EKB5-F1
#
_cell.length_a   1.000
_cell.length_b   1.000
_cell.length_c   1.000
_cell.angle_alpha   90.00
_cell.angle_beta   90.00
_cell.angle_gamma   90.00
#
_symmetry.space_group_name_H-M   'P 1'
#
loop_
_entity.id
_entity.type
_entity.pdbx_description
1 polymer ?
#
loop_
_entity_poly.entity_id
_entity_poly.type
_entity_poly.pdbx_seq_one_letter_code
_entity_poly.pdbx_strand_id
1 'polypeptide(L)' 'MQEQVIRLIYPPQLLDVPIINQLIRRYELTVNILRAQVGPDEGWVDIQLSGTAAAIEDATAWLSSQGVQVQNLA' A
#
# COMPACT_ATOMS: atom_id res chain seq x y z
N MET A 1 10.60 9.82 12.20
CA MET A 1 9.73 8.87 11.48
C MET A 1 8.58 9.67 10.92
N GLN A 2 8.19 9.39 9.68
CA GLN A 2 7.04 10.02 9.03
C GLN A 2 5.91 9.02 8.95
N GLU A 3 4.69 9.54 8.88
CA GLU A 3 3.48 8.76 8.69
C GLU A 3 2.74 9.28 7.46
N GLN A 4 2.23 8.38 6.63
CA GLN A 4 1.46 8.73 5.45
C GLN A 4 0.25 7.81 5.31
N VAL A 5 -0.92 8.38 5.06
CA VAL A 5 -2.16 7.62 4.86
C VAL A 5 -2.46 7.53 3.38
N ILE A 6 -2.45 6.32 2.84
CA ILE A 6 -2.68 6.06 1.42
C ILE A 6 -3.79 5.03 1.24
N ARG A 7 -4.54 5.18 0.15
CA ARG A 7 -5.42 4.16 -0.40
C ARG A 7 -4.69 3.40 -1.49
N LEU A 8 -4.67 2.08 -1.35
CA LEU A 8 -4.24 1.13 -2.37
C LEU A 8 -5.48 0.59 -3.08
N ILE A 9 -5.58 0.79 -4.40
CA ILE A 9 -6.65 0.23 -5.23
C ILE A 9 -6.06 -0.92 -6.02
N TYR A 10 -6.58 -2.12 -5.78
CA TYR A 10 -6.10 -3.37 -6.37
C TYR A 10 -6.89 -3.68 -7.64
N PRO A 11 -6.23 -3.87 -8.80
CA PRO A 11 -6.86 -4.51 -9.93
C PRO A 11 -7.13 -5.99 -9.61
N PRO A 12 -8.12 -6.64 -10.23
CA PRO A 12 -8.51 -8.03 -9.94
C PRO A 12 -7.34 -9.02 -9.95
N GLN A 13 -6.41 -8.85 -10.91
CA GLN A 13 -5.23 -9.70 -11.08
C GLN A 13 -4.20 -9.64 -9.94
N LEU A 14 -4.30 -8.64 -9.04
CA LEU A 14 -3.40 -8.47 -7.90
C LEU A 14 -4.03 -8.84 -6.56
N LEU A 15 -5.30 -9.29 -6.53
CA LEU A 15 -5.98 -9.66 -5.28
C LEU A 15 -5.31 -10.84 -4.58
N ASP A 16 -4.76 -11.80 -5.34
CA ASP A 16 -4.05 -12.96 -4.80
C ASP A 16 -2.55 -12.70 -4.54
N VAL A 17 -2.07 -11.47 -4.79
CA VAL A 17 -0.66 -11.11 -4.59
C VAL A 17 -0.48 -10.48 -3.21
N PRO A 18 0.44 -10.97 -2.37
CA PRO A 18 0.64 -10.46 -1.01
C PRO A 18 1.46 -9.15 -1.00
N ILE A 19 1.00 -8.12 -1.72
CA ILE A 19 1.69 -6.84 -1.92
C ILE A 19 2.07 -6.19 -0.58
N ILE A 20 1.14 -6.13 0.38
CA ILE A 20 1.41 -5.52 1.70
C ILE A 20 2.52 -6.28 2.44
N ASN A 21 2.58 -7.62 2.33
CA ASN A 21 3.66 -8.40 2.93
C ASN A 21 5.01 -8.07 2.31
N GLN A 22 5.07 -7.97 0.98
CA GLN A 22 6.27 -7.62 0.24
C GLN A 22 6.73 -6.20 0.60
N LEU A 23 5.80 -5.26 0.72
CA LEU A 23 6.06 -3.88 1.15
C LEU A 23 6.78 -3.83 2.50
N ILE A 24 6.22 -4.50 3.51
CA ILE A 24 6.77 -4.55 4.88
C ILE A 24 8.18 -5.15 4.86
N ARG A 25 8.37 -6.28 4.18
CA ARG A 25 9.66 -6.99 4.13
C ARG A 25 10.73 -6.23 3.36
N ARG A 26 10.35 -5.50 2.30
CA ARG A 26 11.30 -4.85 1.39
C ARG A 26 11.76 -3.49 1.88
N TYR A 27 10.89 -2.74 2.56
CA TYR A 27 11.15 -1.35 2.95
C TYR A 27 11.21 -1.14 4.46
N GLU A 28 11.08 -2.22 5.25
CA GLU A 28 11.07 -2.18 6.73
C GLU A 28 10.05 -1.17 7.29
N LEU A 29 8.93 -1.00 6.58
CA LEU A 29 7.84 -0.11 6.95
C LEU A 29 6.89 -0.80 7.93
N THR A 30 6.45 -0.05 8.94
CA THR A 30 5.28 -0.43 9.72
C THR A 30 4.04 -0.05 8.94
N VAL A 31 3.10 -0.99 8.82
CA VAL A 31 1.82 -0.79 8.14
C VAL A 31 0.69 -1.01 9.12
N ASN A 32 -0.21 -0.03 9.22
CA ASN A 32 -1.46 -0.17 9.95
C ASN A 32 -2.63 -0.10 8.95
N ILE A 33 -3.54 -1.08 8.98
CA ILE A 33 -4.71 -1.12 8.10
C ILE A 33 -5.84 -0.35 8.76
N LEU A 34 -6.29 0.74 8.14
CA LEU A 34 -7.35 1.59 8.67
C LEU A 34 -8.73 1.10 8.22
N ARG A 35 -8.86 0.82 6.92
CA ARG A 35 -10.10 0.37 6.27
C ARG A 35 -9.79 -0.50 5.08
N ALA A 36 -10.66 -1.44 4.77
CA ALA A 36 -10.53 -2.26 3.58
C ALA A 36 -11.92 -2.64 3.05
N GLN A 37 -12.02 -2.73 1.74
CA GLN A 37 -13.11 -3.40 1.05
C GLN A 37 -12.48 -4.31 0.01
N VAL A 38 -12.74 -5.61 0.11
CA VAL A 38 -12.22 -6.60 -0.83
C VAL A 38 -13.40 -7.37 -1.38
N GLY A 39 -13.69 -7.16 -2.66
CA GLY A 39 -14.70 -7.88 -3.42
C GLY A 39 -14.07 -8.65 -4.59
N PRO A 40 -14.86 -9.47 -5.29
CA PRO A 40 -14.40 -10.27 -6.42
C PRO A 40 -13.96 -9.40 -7.62
N ASP A 41 -14.60 -8.25 -7.84
CA ASP A 41 -14.35 -7.38 -8.99
C ASP A 41 -13.54 -6.13 -8.64
N GLU A 42 -13.63 -5.66 -7.39
CA GLU A 42 -12.98 -4.44 -6.93
C GLU A 42 -12.49 -4.60 -5.49
N GLY A 43 -11.27 -4.10 -5.22
CA GLY A 43 -10.68 -4.11 -3.90
C GLY A 43 -9.87 -2.86 -3.62
N TRP A 44 -10.03 -2.28 -2.43
CA TRP A 44 -9.19 -1.20 -1.95
C TRP A 44 -8.87 -1.35 -0.46
N VAL A 45 -7.73 -0.81 -0.06
CA VAL A 45 -7.26 -0.83 1.33
C VAL A 45 -6.66 0.53 1.66
N ASP A 46 -7.18 1.17 2.70
CA ASP A 46 -6.59 2.35 3.32
C ASP A 46 -5.58 1.90 4.37
N ILE A 47 -4.34 2.30 4.20
CA ILE A 47 -3.24 1.98 5.13
C ILE A 47 -2.53 3.24 5.57
N GLN A 48 -2.02 3.20 6.80
CA GLN A 48 -1.05 4.15 7.32
C GLN A 48 0.33 3.49 7.27
N LEU A 49 1.26 4.13 6.56
CA LEU A 49 2.67 3.75 6.51
C LEU A 49 3.44 4.58 7.52
N SER A 50 4.25 3.93 8.36
CA SER A 50 5.21 4.62 9.25
C SER A 50 6.63 4.13 8.99
N GLY A 51 7.54 5.07 8.78
CA GLY A 51 8.94 4.77 8.45
C GLY A 51 9.81 6.01 8.23
N THR A 52 10.88 5.87 7.45
CA THR A 52 11.67 7.01 6.97
C THR A 52 11.02 7.62 5.73
N ALA A 53 11.24 8.91 5.48
CA ALA A 53 10.68 9.59 4.31
C ALA A 53 11.07 8.89 2.99
N ALA A 54 12.36 8.53 2.85
CA ALA A 54 12.89 7.83 1.70
C ALA A 54 12.24 6.44 1.52
N ALA A 55 12.07 5.67 2.61
CA ALA A 55 11.42 4.36 2.53
C ALA A 55 9.95 4.46 2.10
N ILE A 56 9.22 5.48 2.56
CA ILE A 56 7.82 5.71 2.15
C ILE A 56 7.76 6.13 0.67
N GLU A 57 8.66 7.00 0.21
CA GLU A 57 8.73 7.43 -1.19
C GLU A 57 9.05 6.25 -2.13
N ASP A 58 10.10 5.48 -1.82
CA ASP A 58 10.50 4.31 -2.60
C ASP A 58 9.41 3.23 -2.63
N ALA A 59 8.75 3.00 -1.49
CA ALA A 59 7.65 2.05 -1.36
C ALA A 59 6.43 2.46 -2.19
N THR A 60 6.10 3.76 -2.21
CA THR A 60 4.97 4.31 -2.98
C THR A 60 5.23 4.22 -4.49
N ALA A 61 6.46 4.50 -4.91
CA ALA A 61 6.89 4.32 -6.30
C ALA A 61 6.83 2.83 -6.72
N TRP A 62 7.28 1.94 -5.84
CA TRP A 62 7.23 0.51 -6.09
C TRP A 62 5.79 -0.03 -6.20
N LEU A 63 4.88 0.37 -5.31
CA LEU A 63 3.47 0.00 -5.39
C LEU A 63 2.86 0.38 -6.76
N SER A 64 3.14 1.61 -7.21
CA SER A 64 2.70 2.08 -8.53
C SER A 64 3.30 1.25 -9.68
N SER A 65 4.58 0.85 -9.56
CA SER A 65 5.24 -0.04 -10.54
C SER A 65 4.64 -1.45 -10.61
N GLN A 66 4.03 -1.93 -9.53
CA GLN A 66 3.33 -3.23 -9.51
C GLN A 66 1.95 -3.15 -10.17
N GLY A 67 1.48 -1.95 -10.52
CA GLY A 67 0.14 -1.72 -11.07
C GLY A 67 -0.93 -1.50 -9.99
N VAL A 68 -0.54 -1.35 -8.72
CA VAL A 68 -1.45 -0.90 -7.65
C VAL A 68 -1.59 0.61 -7.76
N GLN A 69 -2.82 1.11 -7.90
CA GLN A 69 -3.04 2.55 -7.88
C GLN A 69 -2.96 3.06 -6.44
N VAL A 70 -2.09 4.05 -6.22
CA VAL A 70 -1.90 4.68 -4.92
C VAL A 70 -2.54 6.06 -4.92
N GLN A 71 -3.41 6.32 -3.95
CA GLN A 71 -4.02 7.64 -3.73
C GLN A 71 -3.65 8.14 -2.33
N ASN A 72 -3.12 9.35 -2.24
CA ASN A 72 -2.87 9.97 -0.93
C ASN A 72 -4.20 10.46 -0.33
N LEU A 73 -4.41 10.19 0.96
CA LEU A 73 -5.60 10.58 1.72
C LEU A 73 -5.35 11.72 2.70
N ALA A 74 -4.08 12.12 2.94
CA ALA A 74 -3.70 13.22 3.81
C ALA A 74 -2.41 13.93 3.37
#